data_AF-A0A7S3TFS1-F1
#
_entry.id   AF-A0A7S3TFS1-F1
#
_cell.length_a   1.000
_cell.length_b   1.000
_cell.length_c   1.000
_cell.angle_alpha   90.00
_cell.angle_beta   90.00
_cell.angle_gamma   90.00
#
_symmetry.space_group_name_H-M   'P 1'
#
loop_
_entity.id
_entity.type
_entity.pdbx_description
1 polymer ?
#
loop_
_entity_poly.entity_id
_entity_poly.type
_entity_poly.pdbx_seq_one_letter_code
_entity_poly.pdbx_strand_id
1 'polypeptide(L)'
;NSRAGARRVGERDGLWPFEGPAMPAPPPMDPGPSRAESSEAGLGESSKVATSKMITSDHDSFELIFMMLMGIRTAVGKFASKELPAEMGPAEFNQNWEGDFLASGTPETPAHSHSDYRFKEYSPLIFRQLRERFGISSQDYMLSLTSEYVLVEMFTNSKSGSFFFYSADYRFVLKTCTKREAAFLMSALPPYHQHLMSHRFTLLCRFFGLHRVQQRSGKVVYFVVMGNIFPIDKPVHERFDLKGSTRNRFTTDTERADPNVVLKDLDFINAKRKLQLGEDKKRRLLAQVKKDCELLERLEVIDYSILIGIHRAGATAKRPARTSCLFYKVAAGGSGSDPASSAAATSTHAGVRTDTDGEAGAAGARGGGGGG
;
A
#
# COMPACT_ATOMS: atom_id res chain seq x y z
N ASN A 1 24.86 -43.55 33.74
CA ASN A 1 23.43 -43.59 33.39
C ASN A 1 22.73 -42.41 34.04
N SER A 2 22.28 -41.50 33.19
CA SER A 2 21.75 -40.17 33.45
C SER A 2 20.35 -40.19 34.10
N ARG A 3 20.13 -39.30 35.06
CA ARG A 3 18.83 -38.68 35.36
C ARG A 3 19.05 -37.43 36.22
N ALA A 4 19.28 -36.31 35.55
CA ALA A 4 19.24 -34.99 36.15
C ALA A 4 17.82 -34.42 35.96
N GLY A 5 17.19 -34.03 37.08
CA GLY A 5 15.87 -33.43 37.10
C GLY A 5 15.87 -32.02 36.52
N ALA A 6 15.02 -31.79 35.53
CA ALA A 6 14.76 -30.48 34.97
C ALA A 6 13.90 -29.66 35.95
N ARG A 7 14.47 -28.57 36.47
CA ARG A 7 13.74 -27.51 37.16
C ARG A 7 12.76 -26.85 36.20
N ARG A 8 11.46 -26.87 36.56
CA ARG A 8 10.48 -25.92 36.05
C ARG A 8 10.76 -24.56 36.68
N VAL A 9 11.00 -23.55 35.85
CA VAL A 9 10.78 -22.15 36.20
C VAL A 9 9.80 -21.63 35.16
N GLY A 10 8.56 -21.44 35.61
CA GLY A 10 7.62 -20.62 34.88
C GLY A 10 7.91 -19.17 35.19
N GLU A 11 8.05 -18.36 34.15
CA GLU A 11 7.71 -16.95 34.24
C GLU A 11 6.99 -16.61 32.94
N ARG A 12 5.73 -16.22 33.12
CA ARG A 12 4.86 -15.73 32.06
C ARG A 12 5.42 -14.37 31.66
N ASP A 13 6.17 -14.32 30.56
CA ASP A 13 6.50 -13.06 29.93
C ASP A 13 5.20 -12.36 29.53
N GLY A 14 4.98 -11.19 30.15
CA GLY A 14 3.79 -10.38 30.00
C GLY A 14 3.52 -10.03 28.53
N LEU A 15 2.57 -10.75 27.97
CA LEU A 15 1.75 -10.35 26.83
C LEU A 15 1.11 -9.00 27.17
N TRP A 16 1.73 -7.90 26.71
CA TRP A 16 0.95 -6.69 26.49
C TRP A 16 0.17 -6.86 25.17
N PRO A 17 -1.16 -6.69 25.16
CA PRO A 17 -1.95 -6.74 23.95
C PRO A 17 -1.66 -5.46 23.18
N PHE A 18 -0.78 -5.53 22.19
CA PHE A 18 -0.73 -4.54 21.13
C PHE A 18 -1.24 -5.23 19.87
N GLU A 19 -2.57 -5.25 19.74
CA GLU A 19 -3.17 -5.14 18.42
C GLU A 19 -2.54 -3.88 17.80
N GLY A 20 -1.63 -4.08 16.84
CA GLY A 20 -1.30 -2.98 15.93
C GLY A 20 -2.61 -2.45 15.36
N PRO A 21 -2.76 -1.13 15.12
CA PRO A 21 -4.05 -0.60 14.70
C PRO A 21 -4.50 -1.37 13.47
N ALA A 22 -5.64 -2.07 13.59
CA ALA A 22 -6.43 -2.41 12.43
C ALA A 22 -6.62 -1.12 11.63
N MET A 23 -6.48 -1.22 10.30
CA MET A 23 -6.77 -0.09 9.42
C MET A 23 -8.17 0.45 9.79
N PRO A 24 -8.33 1.75 10.08
CA PRO A 24 -9.64 2.27 10.43
C PRO A 24 -10.61 2.05 9.26
N ALA A 25 -11.84 1.62 9.58
CA ALA A 25 -12.92 1.53 8.61
C ALA A 25 -13.15 2.91 7.96
N PRO A 26 -13.50 2.97 6.65
CA PRO A 26 -13.72 4.23 5.97
C PRO A 26 -14.88 5.00 6.62
N PRO A 27 -14.76 6.33 6.81
CA PRO A 27 -15.86 7.13 7.31
C PRO A 27 -17.02 7.15 6.29
N PRO A 28 -18.28 7.27 6.74
CA PRO A 28 -19.43 7.43 5.85
C PRO A 28 -19.25 8.69 4.99
N MET A 29 -19.60 8.57 3.70
CA MET A 29 -19.54 9.69 2.77
C MET A 29 -20.63 10.70 3.12
N ASP A 30 -20.22 11.89 3.56
CA ASP A 30 -21.10 13.04 3.73
C ASP A 30 -21.46 13.61 2.35
N PRO A 31 -22.73 13.89 2.03
CA PRO A 31 -23.09 14.51 0.77
C PRO A 31 -22.50 15.92 0.70
N GLY A 32 -21.57 16.12 -0.23
CA GLY A 32 -20.87 17.38 -0.42
C GLY A 32 -21.83 18.57 -0.66
N PRO A 33 -21.41 19.80 -0.32
CA PRO A 33 -22.27 20.97 -0.38
C PRO A 33 -22.62 21.36 -1.83
N SER A 34 -23.84 21.87 -2.01
CA SER A 34 -24.37 22.37 -3.26
C SER A 34 -23.62 23.63 -3.75
N ARG A 35 -23.30 23.61 -5.05
CA ARG A 35 -22.77 24.69 -5.90
C ARG A 35 -23.08 26.11 -5.42
N ALA A 36 -22.03 26.90 -5.23
CA ALA A 36 -22.06 28.35 -5.35
C ALA A 36 -20.93 28.78 -6.30
N GLU A 37 -21.30 29.49 -7.36
CA GLU A 37 -20.41 30.07 -8.37
C GLU A 37 -19.77 31.36 -7.83
N SER A 38 -18.48 31.57 -8.08
CA SER A 38 -17.91 32.92 -8.11
C SER A 38 -16.62 32.99 -8.92
N SER A 39 -16.73 33.75 -10.01
CA SER A 39 -15.77 34.42 -10.91
C SER A 39 -14.26 34.45 -10.59
N GLU A 40 -13.47 34.22 -11.65
CA GLU A 40 -12.05 34.49 -11.79
C GLU A 40 -11.71 35.99 -11.76
N ALA A 41 -10.57 36.34 -11.15
CA ALA A 41 -9.76 37.49 -11.51
C ALA A 41 -8.27 37.09 -11.37
N GLY A 42 -7.53 37.22 -12.47
CA GLY A 42 -6.18 36.68 -12.63
C GLY A 42 -5.09 37.43 -11.87
N LEU A 43 -3.93 36.79 -11.77
CA LEU A 43 -2.59 37.38 -11.57
C LEU A 43 -1.50 36.29 -11.74
N GLY A 44 -0.64 36.48 -12.74
CA GLY A 44 0.77 36.05 -12.78
C GLY A 44 1.09 34.55 -12.72
N GLU A 45 1.31 33.91 -13.87
CA GLU A 45 1.94 32.59 -13.97
C GLU A 45 3.42 32.64 -13.55
N SER A 46 3.68 32.38 -12.28
CA SER A 46 4.93 31.76 -11.87
C SER A 46 4.77 30.25 -12.05
N SER A 47 5.56 29.68 -12.97
CA SER A 47 5.67 28.24 -13.23
C SER A 47 6.00 27.47 -11.94
N LYS A 48 4.97 27.08 -11.20
CA LYS A 48 5.05 26.12 -10.10
C LYS A 48 5.29 24.75 -10.71
N VAL A 49 6.52 24.25 -10.61
CA VAL A 49 6.82 22.85 -10.95
C VAL A 49 6.04 21.98 -9.97
N ALA A 50 4.90 21.45 -10.42
CA ALA A 50 4.07 20.56 -9.63
C ALA A 50 4.84 19.25 -9.39
N THR A 51 5.14 18.94 -8.13
CA THR A 51 5.88 17.73 -7.70
C THR A 51 5.07 16.43 -7.86
N SER A 52 3.83 16.53 -8.31
CA SER A 52 2.97 15.42 -8.67
C SER A 52 1.98 15.86 -9.75
N LYS A 53 1.74 14.99 -10.74
CA LYS A 53 0.68 15.19 -11.73
C LYS A 53 -0.23 13.98 -11.68
N MET A 54 -1.54 14.25 -11.68
CA MET A 54 -2.54 13.20 -11.81
C MET A 54 -2.46 12.62 -13.22
N ILE A 55 -2.46 11.30 -13.31
CA ILE A 55 -2.36 10.61 -14.59
C ILE A 55 -3.78 10.42 -15.11
N THR A 56 -4.14 11.22 -16.10
CA THR A 56 -5.37 11.04 -16.89
C THR A 56 -5.08 10.16 -18.11
N SER A 57 -6.12 9.78 -18.87
CA SER A 57 -6.00 8.98 -20.11
C SER A 57 -5.01 9.54 -21.12
N ASP A 58 -4.77 10.85 -21.07
CA ASP A 58 -3.95 11.59 -22.03
C ASP A 58 -2.47 11.65 -21.60
N HIS A 59 -2.09 10.90 -20.56
CA HIS A 59 -0.72 10.83 -20.06
C HIS A 59 0.08 9.74 -20.78
N ASP A 60 1.32 10.06 -21.18
CA ASP A 60 2.21 9.14 -21.90
C ASP A 60 2.47 7.81 -21.17
N SER A 61 2.34 7.80 -19.83
CA SER A 61 2.52 6.61 -18.99
C SER A 61 1.22 5.88 -18.64
N PHE A 62 0.06 6.37 -19.07
CA PHE A 62 -1.24 5.81 -18.70
C PHE A 62 -1.40 4.36 -19.16
N GLU A 63 -1.07 4.06 -20.42
CA GLU A 63 -1.16 2.70 -20.96
C GLU A 63 -0.27 1.72 -20.17
N LEU A 64 0.96 2.11 -19.84
CA LEU A 64 1.86 1.27 -19.05
C LEU A 64 1.29 0.98 -17.65
N ILE A 65 0.72 1.98 -17.00
CA ILE A 65 0.13 1.83 -15.67
C ILE A 65 -1.09 0.92 -15.72
N PHE A 66 -1.95 1.10 -16.71
CA PHE A 66 -3.08 0.21 -16.94
C PHE A 66 -2.60 -1.25 -17.08
N MET A 67 -1.59 -1.49 -17.91
CA MET A 67 -0.98 -2.81 -18.10
C MET A 67 -0.43 -3.39 -16.78
N MET A 68 0.26 -2.57 -15.98
CA MET A 68 0.78 -2.95 -14.67
C MET A 68 -0.34 -3.35 -13.71
N LEU A 69 -1.35 -2.51 -13.55
CA LEU A 69 -2.43 -2.71 -12.57
C LEU A 69 -3.36 -3.87 -12.95
N MET A 70 -3.70 -4.02 -14.23
CA MET A 70 -4.50 -5.14 -14.71
C MET A 70 -3.73 -6.46 -14.59
N GLY A 71 -2.43 -6.44 -14.84
CA GLY A 71 -1.52 -7.57 -14.60
C GLY A 71 -1.51 -7.99 -13.13
N ILE A 72 -1.31 -7.05 -12.21
CA ILE A 72 -1.34 -7.32 -10.75
C ILE A 72 -2.69 -7.91 -10.34
N ARG A 73 -3.81 -7.30 -10.75
CA ARG A 73 -5.16 -7.78 -10.40
C ARG A 73 -5.36 -9.25 -10.80
N THR A 74 -4.99 -9.59 -12.03
CA THR A 74 -5.17 -10.93 -12.59
C THR A 74 -4.26 -11.94 -11.90
N ALA A 75 -2.98 -11.59 -11.75
CA ALA A 75 -1.97 -12.47 -11.16
C ALA A 75 -2.26 -12.73 -9.68
N VAL A 76 -2.50 -11.68 -8.89
CA VAL A 76 -2.86 -11.82 -7.47
C VAL A 76 -4.15 -12.61 -7.30
N GLY A 77 -5.16 -12.37 -8.15
CA GLY A 77 -6.42 -13.13 -8.14
C GLY A 77 -6.20 -14.64 -8.30
N LYS A 78 -5.30 -15.06 -9.21
CA LYS A 78 -4.97 -16.49 -9.44
C LYS A 78 -4.29 -17.17 -8.26
N PHE A 79 -3.57 -16.42 -7.43
CA PHE A 79 -2.83 -16.95 -6.29
C PHE A 79 -3.49 -16.65 -4.94
N ALA A 80 -4.62 -15.94 -4.92
CA ALA A 80 -5.31 -15.54 -3.69
C ALA A 80 -5.95 -16.72 -2.94
N SER A 81 -6.43 -17.74 -3.65
CA SER A 81 -7.07 -18.92 -3.06
C SER A 81 -6.15 -20.14 -2.92
N LYS A 82 -4.93 -20.08 -3.48
CA LYS A 82 -3.98 -21.20 -3.38
C LYS A 82 -3.52 -21.38 -1.93
N GLU A 83 -3.40 -22.61 -1.46
CA GLU A 83 -2.88 -22.84 -0.11
C GLU A 83 -1.40 -22.46 -0.04
N LEU A 84 -1.01 -21.83 1.07
CA LEU A 84 0.40 -21.58 1.36
C LEU A 84 0.98 -22.86 1.99
N PRO A 85 2.11 -23.37 1.46
CA PRO A 85 2.83 -24.44 2.11
C PRO A 85 3.22 -24.07 3.55
N ALA A 86 3.32 -25.07 4.43
CA ALA A 86 3.79 -24.88 5.80
C ALA A 86 5.20 -24.28 5.84
N GLU A 87 6.05 -24.68 4.90
CA GLU A 87 7.40 -24.15 4.70
C GLU A 87 7.60 -23.77 3.24
N MET A 88 8.16 -22.58 3.00
CA MET A 88 8.47 -22.10 1.66
C MET A 88 9.79 -22.72 1.19
N GLY A 89 9.72 -23.54 0.14
CA GLY A 89 10.88 -24.21 -0.43
C GLY A 89 11.37 -23.55 -1.73
N PRO A 90 12.44 -24.10 -2.34
CA PRO A 90 12.99 -23.59 -3.60
C PRO A 90 11.97 -23.54 -4.75
N ALA A 91 10.94 -24.39 -4.73
CA ALA A 91 9.89 -24.38 -5.73
C ALA A 91 9.09 -23.06 -5.69
N GLU A 92 8.70 -22.58 -4.51
CA GLU A 92 7.92 -21.35 -4.35
C GLU A 92 8.75 -20.10 -4.68
N PHE A 93 10.04 -20.09 -4.35
CA PHE A 93 10.96 -19.01 -4.72
C PHE A 93 11.18 -18.93 -6.23
N ASN A 94 11.22 -20.05 -6.94
CA ASN A 94 11.44 -20.09 -8.38
C ASN A 94 10.15 -20.07 -9.21
N GLN A 95 8.99 -20.23 -8.57
CA GLN A 95 7.71 -20.19 -9.24
C GLN A 95 7.46 -18.80 -9.83
N ASN A 96 7.06 -18.75 -11.09
CA ASN A 96 6.60 -17.55 -11.74
C ASN A 96 5.27 -17.81 -12.42
N TRP A 97 4.50 -16.75 -12.65
CA TRP A 97 3.32 -16.80 -13.51
C TRP A 97 3.50 -15.80 -14.65
N GLU A 98 3.15 -16.21 -15.87
CA GLU A 98 3.14 -15.36 -17.05
C GLU A 98 1.76 -15.45 -17.72
N GLY A 99 1.27 -14.32 -18.22
CA GLY A 99 0.00 -14.25 -18.95
C GLY A 99 0.12 -13.32 -20.15
N ASP A 100 -0.47 -13.75 -21.26
CA ASP A 100 -0.66 -12.92 -22.44
C ASP A 100 -1.99 -12.16 -22.31
N PHE A 101 -1.92 -10.84 -22.32
CA PHE A 101 -3.07 -9.93 -22.24
C PHE A 101 -3.35 -9.44 -23.65
N LEU A 102 -4.30 -10.09 -24.30
CA LEU A 102 -4.76 -9.74 -25.64
C LEU A 102 -5.94 -8.77 -25.53
N ALA A 103 -6.07 -7.82 -26.44
CA ALA A 103 -7.22 -6.90 -26.48
C ALA A 103 -8.55 -7.67 -26.55
N SER A 104 -8.57 -8.81 -27.26
CA SER A 104 -9.72 -9.73 -27.35
C SER A 104 -10.00 -10.52 -26.07
N GLY A 105 -9.08 -10.51 -25.10
CA GLY A 105 -9.08 -11.39 -23.93
C GLY A 105 -8.60 -12.82 -24.25
N THR A 106 -8.39 -13.59 -23.18
CA THR A 106 -8.11 -15.03 -23.21
C THR A 106 -8.91 -15.73 -22.09
N PRO A 107 -8.94 -17.07 -22.00
CA PRO A 107 -9.54 -17.76 -20.85
C PRO A 107 -8.88 -17.39 -19.50
N GLU A 108 -7.64 -16.90 -19.52
CA GLU A 108 -6.88 -16.59 -18.32
C GLU A 108 -6.75 -15.10 -18.01
N THR A 109 -6.99 -14.23 -19.00
CA THR A 109 -6.75 -12.78 -18.92
C THR A 109 -7.94 -12.02 -19.52
N PRO A 110 -8.38 -10.93 -18.88
CA PRO A 110 -9.55 -10.18 -19.34
C PRO A 110 -9.27 -9.43 -20.66
N ALA A 111 -10.32 -9.22 -21.45
CA ALA A 111 -10.28 -8.33 -22.61
C ALA A 111 -10.08 -6.86 -22.19
N HIS A 112 -9.48 -6.05 -23.06
CA HIS A 112 -9.16 -4.66 -22.79
C HIS A 112 -9.03 -3.80 -24.06
N SER A 113 -9.07 -2.48 -23.90
CA SER A 113 -8.99 -1.50 -24.99
C SER A 113 -7.57 -1.10 -25.41
N HIS A 114 -6.54 -1.56 -24.70
CA HIS A 114 -5.14 -1.21 -24.96
C HIS A 114 -4.40 -2.24 -25.82
N SER A 115 -3.18 -1.91 -26.25
CA SER A 115 -2.33 -2.81 -27.02
C SER A 115 -2.04 -4.09 -26.24
N ASP A 116 -1.94 -5.23 -26.93
CA ASP A 116 -1.58 -6.46 -26.23
C ASP A 116 -0.19 -6.38 -25.61
N TYR A 117 -0.03 -7.13 -24.52
CA TYR A 117 1.21 -7.18 -23.77
C TYR A 117 1.33 -8.51 -23.03
N ARG A 118 2.53 -8.83 -22.57
CA ARG A 118 2.78 -9.96 -21.68
C ARG A 118 3.11 -9.46 -20.29
N PHE A 119 2.48 -10.05 -19.28
CA PHE A 119 2.76 -9.79 -17.89
C PHE A 119 3.44 -10.98 -17.23
N LYS A 120 4.33 -10.72 -16.28
CA LYS A 120 4.92 -11.74 -15.43
C LYS A 120 4.89 -11.30 -13.97
N GLU A 121 4.48 -12.20 -13.09
CA GLU A 121 4.67 -12.13 -11.64
C GLU A 121 5.74 -13.13 -11.21
N TYR A 122 6.69 -12.64 -10.41
CA TYR A 122 7.77 -13.46 -9.84
C TYR A 122 7.42 -13.89 -8.42
N SER A 123 7.67 -15.16 -8.06
CA SER A 123 7.50 -15.74 -6.72
C SER A 123 6.17 -15.38 -6.03
N PRO A 124 5.01 -15.60 -6.69
CA PRO A 124 3.71 -15.07 -6.25
C PRO A 124 3.33 -15.49 -4.81
N LEU A 125 3.61 -16.74 -4.43
CA LEU A 125 3.32 -17.23 -3.08
C LEU A 125 4.25 -16.63 -2.02
N ILE A 126 5.52 -16.37 -2.35
CA ILE A 126 6.47 -15.70 -1.45
C ILE A 126 5.99 -14.28 -1.15
N PHE A 127 5.67 -13.51 -2.18
CA PHE A 127 5.17 -12.14 -1.99
C PHE A 127 3.77 -12.10 -1.37
N ARG A 128 2.94 -13.13 -1.56
CA ARG A 128 1.70 -13.29 -0.79
C ARG A 128 1.98 -13.48 0.70
N GLN A 129 2.89 -14.38 1.08
CA GLN A 129 3.23 -14.59 2.49
C GLN A 129 3.85 -13.34 3.13
N LEU A 130 4.66 -12.59 2.37
CA LEU A 130 5.17 -11.29 2.83
C LEU A 130 4.04 -10.29 3.07
N ARG A 131 3.04 -10.20 2.18
CA ARG A 131 1.85 -9.36 2.39
C ARG A 131 1.09 -9.76 3.66
N GLU A 132 0.77 -11.05 3.82
CA GLU A 132 0.05 -11.57 4.98
C GLU A 132 0.82 -11.31 6.29
N ARG A 133 2.14 -11.50 6.29
CA ARG A 133 3.02 -11.18 7.43
C ARG A 133 2.91 -9.72 7.89
N PHE A 134 2.64 -8.80 6.97
CA PHE A 134 2.46 -7.38 7.27
C PHE A 134 0.99 -6.95 7.35
N GLY A 135 0.05 -7.91 7.46
CA GLY A 135 -1.37 -7.63 7.66
C GLY A 135 -2.06 -7.08 6.42
N ILE A 136 -1.59 -7.47 5.23
CA ILE A 136 -2.16 -7.07 3.94
C ILE A 136 -2.80 -8.30 3.31
N SER A 137 -4.13 -8.32 3.24
CA SER A 137 -4.84 -9.37 2.52
C SER A 137 -4.69 -9.18 0.99
N SER A 138 -4.84 -10.27 0.23
CA SER A 138 -4.86 -10.18 -1.24
C SER A 138 -5.96 -9.25 -1.75
N GLN A 139 -7.12 -9.23 -1.08
CA GLN A 139 -8.23 -8.35 -1.39
C GLN A 139 -7.87 -6.89 -1.15
N ASP A 140 -7.34 -6.54 0.02
CA ASP A 140 -6.93 -5.17 0.35
C ASP A 140 -5.84 -4.66 -0.59
N TYR A 141 -4.89 -5.55 -0.94
CA TYR A 141 -3.82 -5.24 -1.89
C TYR A 141 -4.38 -4.90 -3.28
N MET A 142 -5.31 -5.72 -3.79
CA MET A 142 -5.96 -5.47 -5.07
C MET A 142 -6.84 -4.21 -5.04
N LEU A 143 -7.61 -4.00 -3.97
CA LEU A 143 -8.43 -2.79 -3.83
C LEU A 143 -7.54 -1.54 -3.81
N SER A 144 -6.51 -1.52 -2.97
CA SER A 144 -5.59 -0.38 -2.86
C SER A 144 -4.90 -0.04 -4.19
N LEU A 145 -4.42 -1.05 -4.92
CA LEU A 145 -3.69 -0.83 -6.17
C LEU A 145 -4.59 -0.64 -7.39
N THR A 146 -5.79 -1.23 -7.41
CA THR A 146 -6.54 -1.43 -8.66
C THR A 146 -8.01 -1.03 -8.59
N SER A 147 -8.57 -0.68 -7.42
CA SER A 147 -10.01 -0.37 -7.26
C SER A 147 -10.49 0.70 -8.24
N GLU A 148 -9.61 1.64 -8.56
CA GLU A 148 -9.74 2.64 -9.61
C GLU A 148 -8.33 2.79 -10.18
N TYR A 149 -8.14 2.82 -11.51
CA TYR A 149 -6.80 2.92 -12.15
C TYR A 149 -6.16 4.31 -11.93
N VAL A 150 -6.29 4.86 -10.74
CA VAL A 150 -5.85 6.17 -10.31
C VAL A 150 -4.51 5.97 -9.61
N LEU A 151 -3.43 6.25 -10.32
CA LEU A 151 -2.12 6.42 -9.71
C LEU A 151 -1.70 7.88 -9.77
N VAL A 152 -1.11 8.36 -8.68
CA VAL A 152 -0.49 9.68 -8.64
C VAL A 152 0.97 9.52 -9.05
N GLU A 153 1.37 10.16 -10.15
CA GLU A 153 2.76 10.19 -10.56
C GLU A 153 3.55 11.08 -9.60
N MET A 154 4.71 10.58 -9.16
CA MET A 154 5.73 11.44 -8.58
C MET A 154 6.82 11.71 -9.61
N PHE A 155 7.02 12.98 -9.92
CA PHE A 155 8.26 13.43 -10.55
C PHE A 155 9.35 13.37 -9.49
N THR A 156 10.00 12.22 -9.38
CA THR A 156 11.22 12.17 -8.59
C THR A 156 12.35 12.75 -9.43
N ASN A 157 13.07 13.73 -8.90
CA ASN A 157 14.42 14.09 -9.35
C ASN A 157 15.43 12.97 -9.02
N SER A 158 15.03 11.70 -9.18
CA SER A 158 15.92 10.57 -8.99
C SER A 158 16.95 10.61 -10.12
N LYS A 159 18.23 10.62 -9.74
CA LYS A 159 19.36 10.47 -10.68
C LYS A 159 19.25 9.25 -11.60
N SER A 160 18.39 8.27 -11.28
CA SER A 160 18.20 7.02 -11.99
C SER A 160 17.13 7.02 -13.09
N GLY A 161 16.30 8.07 -13.23
CA GLY A 161 15.20 8.08 -14.21
C GLY A 161 14.12 7.00 -13.99
N SER A 162 14.05 6.42 -12.78
CA SER A 162 13.00 5.47 -12.41
C SER A 162 11.70 6.20 -12.05
N PHE A 163 10.57 5.71 -12.56
CA PHE A 163 9.24 6.26 -12.31
C PHE A 163 8.66 5.71 -11.01
N PHE A 164 7.96 6.57 -10.27
CA PHE A 164 7.29 6.24 -9.01
C PHE A 164 5.81 6.59 -9.10
N PHE A 165 4.98 5.64 -8.71
CA PHE A 165 3.54 5.82 -8.65
C PHE A 165 3.02 5.44 -7.27
N TYR A 166 2.08 6.20 -6.74
CA TYR A 166 1.40 5.84 -5.50
C TYR A 166 0.06 5.19 -5.83
N SER A 167 -0.31 4.17 -5.05
CA SER A 167 -1.69 3.72 -4.98
C SER A 167 -2.61 4.89 -4.62
N ALA A 168 -3.89 4.81 -5.01
CA ALA A 168 -4.86 5.89 -4.76
C ALA A 168 -5.00 6.26 -3.27
N ASP A 169 -4.79 5.28 -2.39
CA ASP A 169 -4.80 5.45 -0.94
C ASP A 169 -3.41 5.70 -0.33
N TYR A 170 -2.36 5.86 -1.15
CA TYR A 170 -0.97 6.10 -0.76
C TYR A 170 -0.33 5.00 0.11
N ARG A 171 -0.93 3.81 0.22
CA ARG A 171 -0.36 2.70 1.00
C ARG A 171 0.83 2.04 0.32
N PHE A 172 0.84 2.04 -1.02
CA PHE A 172 1.85 1.36 -1.82
C PHE A 172 2.50 2.32 -2.81
N VAL A 173 3.74 1.99 -3.15
CA VAL A 173 4.52 2.64 -4.18
C VAL A 173 4.87 1.60 -5.24
N LEU A 174 4.55 1.89 -6.50
CA LEU A 174 5.06 1.13 -7.64
C LEU A 174 6.28 1.86 -8.16
N LYS A 175 7.39 1.15 -8.26
CA LYS A 175 8.67 1.72 -8.71
C LYS A 175 9.22 0.90 -9.86
N THR A 176 9.51 1.54 -10.99
CA THR A 176 10.24 0.87 -12.06
C THR A 176 11.68 0.58 -11.64
N CYS A 177 12.19 -0.57 -12.05
CA CYS A 177 13.55 -1.00 -11.78
C CYS A 177 14.19 -1.56 -13.05
N THR A 178 15.50 -1.63 -13.04
CA THR A 178 16.27 -2.25 -14.11
C THR A 178 16.15 -3.77 -14.03
N LYS A 179 16.39 -4.46 -15.17
CA LYS A 179 16.49 -5.93 -15.20
C LYS A 179 17.52 -6.46 -14.18
N ARG A 180 18.62 -5.72 -13.95
CA ARG A 180 19.67 -6.08 -13.01
C ARG A 180 19.18 -6.01 -11.57
N GLU A 181 18.48 -4.95 -11.19
CA GLU A 181 17.89 -4.82 -9.86
C GLU A 181 16.81 -5.88 -9.61
N ALA A 182 15.97 -6.18 -10.61
CA ALA A 182 14.99 -7.26 -10.52
C ALA A 182 15.66 -8.63 -10.30
N ALA A 183 16.70 -8.94 -11.08
CA ALA A 183 17.47 -10.17 -10.92
C ALA A 183 18.16 -10.25 -9.55
N PHE A 184 18.72 -9.12 -9.08
CA PHE A 184 19.31 -9.03 -7.76
C PHE A 184 18.27 -9.32 -6.67
N LEU A 185 17.09 -8.66 -6.71
CA LEU A 185 16.02 -8.92 -5.75
C LEU A 185 15.63 -10.39 -5.72
N MET A 186 15.54 -11.05 -6.88
CA MET A 186 15.25 -12.50 -6.94
C MET A 186 16.35 -13.35 -6.29
N SER A 187 17.63 -13.02 -6.53
CA SER A 187 18.74 -13.72 -5.87
C SER A 187 18.78 -13.49 -4.35
N ALA A 188 18.40 -12.29 -3.91
CA ALA A 188 18.33 -11.93 -2.51
C ALA A 188 17.02 -12.36 -1.83
N LEU A 189 16.03 -12.85 -2.58
CA LEU A 189 14.68 -13.09 -2.09
C LEU A 189 14.64 -14.13 -0.95
N PRO A 190 15.37 -15.26 -0.98
CA PRO A 190 15.39 -16.20 0.14
C PRO A 190 15.90 -15.61 1.47
N PRO A 191 17.12 -15.03 1.57
CA PRO A 191 17.59 -14.44 2.82
C PRO A 191 16.78 -13.19 3.22
N TYR A 192 16.26 -12.43 2.26
CA TYR A 192 15.35 -11.31 2.53
C TYR A 192 14.03 -11.77 3.17
N HIS A 193 13.39 -12.79 2.59
CA HIS A 193 12.16 -13.38 3.10
C HIS A 193 12.35 -13.91 4.52
N GLN A 194 13.40 -14.70 4.75
CA GLN A 194 13.74 -15.23 6.08
C GLN A 194 13.91 -14.10 7.11
N HIS A 195 14.58 -13.01 6.72
CA HIS A 195 14.78 -11.86 7.60
C HIS A 195 13.46 -11.19 7.99
N LEU A 196 12.56 -10.96 7.03
CA LEU A 196 11.24 -10.37 7.27
C LEU A 196 10.34 -11.29 8.12
N MET A 197 10.46 -12.61 7.94
CA MET A 197 9.79 -13.60 8.78
C MET A 197 10.37 -13.69 10.20
N SER A 198 11.63 -13.31 10.39
CA SER A 198 12.26 -13.32 11.73
C SER A 198 12.13 -11.97 12.46
N HIS A 199 12.00 -10.86 11.71
CA HIS A 199 12.10 -9.51 12.25
C HIS A 199 10.89 -8.65 11.86
N ARG A 200 9.79 -8.76 12.61
CA ARG A 200 8.52 -8.02 12.38
C ARG A 200 8.71 -6.49 12.31
N PHE A 201 9.71 -5.95 13.01
CA PHE A 201 9.97 -4.51 13.11
C PHE A 201 11.08 -4.01 12.17
N THR A 202 11.51 -4.82 11.20
CA THR A 202 12.52 -4.39 10.21
C THR A 202 12.18 -3.05 9.55
N LEU A 203 13.22 -2.26 9.34
CA LEU A 203 13.19 -0.96 8.66
C LEU A 203 13.49 -1.09 7.16
N LEU A 204 13.83 -2.30 6.70
CA LEU A 204 14.04 -2.56 5.29
C LEU A 204 12.77 -2.29 4.50
N CYS A 205 12.96 -1.85 3.24
CA CYS A 205 11.87 -1.71 2.30
C CYS A 205 11.09 -3.02 2.21
N ARG A 206 9.75 -2.94 2.26
CA ARG A 206 8.86 -4.09 2.21
C ARG A 206 8.36 -4.27 0.80
N PHE A 207 8.94 -5.21 0.07
CA PHE A 207 8.51 -5.57 -1.28
C PHE A 207 7.32 -6.54 -1.21
N PHE A 208 6.26 -6.20 -1.91
CA PHE A 208 5.00 -6.95 -1.95
C PHE A 208 4.70 -7.55 -3.33
N GLY A 209 5.57 -7.30 -4.30
CA GLY A 209 5.53 -7.92 -5.62
C GLY A 209 6.70 -7.47 -6.47
N LEU A 210 7.17 -8.36 -7.34
CA LEU A 210 8.08 -8.06 -8.44
C LEU A 210 7.44 -8.52 -9.73
N HIS A 211 7.44 -7.65 -10.73
CA HIS A 211 6.68 -7.86 -11.96
C HIS A 211 7.44 -7.39 -13.19
N ARG A 212 7.03 -7.91 -14.35
CA ARG A 212 7.52 -7.49 -15.67
C ARG A 212 6.36 -7.30 -16.63
N VAL A 213 6.33 -6.18 -17.34
CA VAL A 213 5.46 -5.92 -18.49
C VAL A 213 6.32 -5.92 -19.75
N GLN A 214 5.91 -6.66 -20.77
CA GLN A 214 6.50 -6.65 -22.10
C GLN A 214 5.45 -6.21 -23.12
N GLN A 215 5.65 -5.03 -23.69
CA GLN A 215 4.76 -4.46 -24.71
C GLN A 215 5.03 -5.09 -26.08
N ARG A 216 4.02 -5.06 -26.97
CA ARG A 216 4.19 -5.47 -28.39
C ARG A 216 5.31 -4.72 -29.12
N SER A 217 5.62 -3.49 -28.72
CA SER A 217 6.75 -2.71 -29.22
C SER A 217 8.13 -3.33 -28.91
N GLY A 218 8.18 -4.36 -28.07
CA GLY A 218 9.41 -4.96 -27.57
C GLY A 218 9.95 -4.30 -26.30
N LYS A 219 9.37 -3.17 -25.87
CA LYS A 219 9.76 -2.50 -24.61
C LYS A 219 9.42 -3.39 -23.41
N VAL A 220 10.42 -3.62 -22.56
CA VAL A 220 10.28 -4.40 -21.32
C VAL A 220 10.48 -3.49 -20.12
N VAL A 221 9.52 -3.51 -19.20
CA VAL A 221 9.56 -2.76 -17.94
C VAL A 221 9.52 -3.74 -16.79
N TYR A 222 10.49 -3.64 -15.88
CA TYR A 222 10.45 -4.32 -14.59
C TYR A 222 10.02 -3.32 -13.53
N PHE A 223 9.25 -3.79 -12.55
CA PHE A 223 8.83 -2.93 -11.45
C PHE A 223 8.53 -3.73 -10.19
N VAL A 224 8.68 -3.06 -9.07
CA VAL A 224 8.33 -3.59 -7.75
C VAL A 224 7.13 -2.84 -7.19
N VAL A 225 6.34 -3.53 -6.38
CA VAL A 225 5.39 -2.88 -5.47
C VAL A 225 6.00 -2.93 -4.08
N MET A 226 6.06 -1.78 -3.41
CA MET A 226 6.61 -1.67 -2.07
C MET A 226 5.68 -0.87 -1.14
N GLY A 227 5.76 -1.13 0.16
CA GLY A 227 5.02 -0.35 1.15
C GLY A 227 5.51 1.11 1.22
N ASN A 228 4.58 2.05 1.30
CA ASN A 228 4.92 3.43 1.62
C ASN A 228 5.43 3.50 3.08
N ILE A 229 6.53 4.23 3.29
CA ILE A 229 7.19 4.37 4.59
C ILE A 229 6.47 5.39 5.48
N PHE A 230 5.88 6.43 4.87
CA PHE A 230 5.26 7.50 5.64
C PHE A 230 3.77 7.24 5.91
N PRO A 231 3.30 7.51 7.15
CA PRO A 231 1.89 7.39 7.49
C PRO A 231 1.03 8.37 6.67
N ILE A 232 -0.11 7.89 6.18
CA ILE A 232 -1.01 8.66 5.31
C ILE A 232 -1.88 9.62 6.15
N ASP A 233 -2.15 9.26 7.39
CA ASP A 233 -2.98 10.01 8.33
C ASP A 233 -2.24 11.20 8.98
N LYS A 234 -0.92 11.32 8.77
CA LYS A 234 -0.09 12.35 9.40
C LYS A 234 0.73 13.15 8.41
N PRO A 235 0.63 14.49 8.40
CA PRO A 235 1.48 15.32 7.56
C PRO A 235 2.95 15.21 7.99
N VAL A 236 3.83 14.95 7.04
CA VAL A 236 5.29 14.94 7.25
C VAL A 236 5.82 16.36 6.99
N HIS A 237 6.38 16.97 8.02
CA HIS A 237 6.84 18.37 8.01
C HIS A 237 8.30 18.52 7.64
N GLU A 238 9.13 17.54 8.00
CA GLU A 238 10.54 17.46 7.56
C GLU A 238 10.80 16.04 7.05
N ARG A 239 11.56 15.93 5.96
CA ARG A 239 12.00 14.67 5.38
C ARG A 239 13.52 14.68 5.30
N PHE A 240 14.15 13.59 5.72
CA PHE A 240 15.60 13.42 5.63
C PHE A 240 15.93 12.09 4.97
N ASP A 241 16.79 12.12 3.97
CA ASP A 241 17.51 10.96 3.44
C ASP A 241 18.90 11.00 4.07
N LEU A 242 19.26 10.03 4.92
CA LEU A 242 20.55 9.98 5.60
C LEU A 242 21.34 8.73 5.17
N LYS A 243 22.62 8.89 4.85
CA LYS A 243 23.53 7.79 4.44
C LYS A 243 24.70 7.60 5.41
N GLY A 244 24.95 8.54 6.32
CA GLY A 244 26.13 8.57 7.17
C GLY A 244 27.39 9.12 6.50
N SER A 245 27.29 9.61 5.26
CA SER A 245 28.38 10.27 4.54
C SER A 245 28.14 11.78 4.41
N THR A 246 29.18 12.55 4.09
CA THR A 246 29.11 14.03 4.03
C THR A 246 29.29 14.60 2.62
N ARG A 247 29.98 13.90 1.72
CA ARG A 247 30.26 14.38 0.37
C ARG A 247 28.98 14.43 -0.47
N ASN A 248 28.61 15.62 -0.96
CA ASN A 248 27.37 15.88 -1.72
C ASN A 248 26.09 15.51 -0.94
N ARG A 249 26.13 15.63 0.40
CA ARG A 249 25.00 15.33 1.29
C ARG A 249 24.43 16.58 1.94
N PHE A 250 24.24 17.64 1.14
CA PHE A 250 23.51 18.87 1.50
C PHE A 250 22.47 19.19 0.44
N THR A 251 21.45 19.95 0.83
CA THR A 251 20.48 20.52 -0.09
C THR A 251 20.88 21.93 -0.52
N THR A 252 20.73 22.25 -1.80
CA THR A 252 20.96 23.61 -2.31
C THR A 252 19.80 24.52 -1.92
N ASP A 253 20.02 25.84 -1.96
CA ASP A 253 18.94 26.80 -1.67
C ASP A 253 17.80 26.72 -2.69
N THR A 254 18.10 26.32 -3.93
CA THR A 254 17.10 26.01 -4.95
C THR A 254 16.26 24.77 -4.60
N GLU A 255 16.87 23.69 -4.11
CA GLU A 255 16.14 22.50 -3.64
C GLU A 255 15.23 22.87 -2.45
N ARG A 256 15.71 23.73 -1.54
CA ARG A 256 14.98 24.14 -0.32
C ARG A 256 13.77 25.04 -0.59
N ALA A 257 13.62 25.57 -1.79
CA ALA A 257 12.42 26.31 -2.17
C ALA A 257 11.18 25.39 -2.28
N ASP A 258 11.37 24.08 -2.48
CA ASP A 258 10.28 23.10 -2.46
C ASP A 258 9.90 22.76 -1.02
N PRO A 259 8.64 22.98 -0.59
CA PRO A 259 8.19 22.57 0.75
C PRO A 259 8.24 21.05 1.00
N ASN A 260 8.39 20.24 -0.05
CA ASN A 260 8.55 18.78 0.04
C ASN A 260 10.00 18.30 -0.09
N VAL A 261 10.97 19.23 -0.05
CA VAL A 261 12.40 18.90 -0.16
C VAL A 261 12.80 17.79 0.81
N VAL A 262 13.60 16.85 0.31
CA VAL A 262 14.22 15.80 1.12
C VAL A 262 15.62 16.28 1.50
N LEU A 263 15.77 16.64 2.76
CA LEU A 263 17.02 17.12 3.36
C LEU A 263 18.03 15.97 3.50
N LYS A 264 19.32 16.29 3.56
CA LYS A 264 20.43 15.30 3.56
C LYS A 264 21.24 15.40 4.86
N ASP A 265 22.32 14.62 4.97
CA ASP A 265 23.11 14.46 6.21
C ASP A 265 23.65 15.78 6.77
N LEU A 266 24.22 16.64 5.94
CA LEU A 266 24.76 17.93 6.39
C LEU A 266 23.66 18.88 6.84
N ASP A 267 22.47 18.81 6.25
CA ASP A 267 21.32 19.61 6.70
C ASP A 267 20.89 19.18 8.12
N PHE A 268 20.86 17.86 8.37
CA PHE A 268 20.54 17.30 9.69
C PHE A 268 21.58 17.70 10.75
N ILE A 269 22.88 17.61 10.40
CA ILE A 269 24.00 17.95 11.30
C ILE A 269 24.03 19.46 11.59
N ASN A 270 23.94 20.30 10.56
CA ASN A 270 24.02 21.76 10.69
C ASN A 270 22.84 22.32 11.50
N ALA A 271 21.65 21.74 11.33
CA ALA A 271 20.48 22.06 12.13
C ALA A 271 20.53 21.48 13.57
N LYS A 272 21.64 20.82 13.94
CA LYS A 272 21.87 20.15 15.24
C LYS A 272 20.70 19.24 15.63
N ARG A 273 20.09 18.58 14.64
CA ARG A 273 18.90 17.74 14.86
C ARG A 273 19.27 16.50 15.66
N LYS A 274 18.36 16.09 16.54
CA LYS A 274 18.45 14.86 17.32
C LYS A 274 17.07 14.23 17.42
N LEU A 275 17.00 12.91 17.33
CA LEU A 275 15.77 12.15 17.60
C LEU A 275 15.70 11.82 19.09
N GLN A 276 14.79 12.47 19.81
CA GLN A 276 14.58 12.25 21.24
C GLN A 276 13.56 11.12 21.43
N LEU A 277 14.04 9.87 21.49
CA LEU A 277 13.19 8.68 21.53
C LEU A 277 12.99 8.08 22.93
N GLY A 278 13.79 8.52 23.92
CA GLY A 278 13.95 7.82 25.19
C GLY A 278 14.81 6.56 25.05
N GLU A 279 15.28 6.01 26.18
CA GLU A 279 16.27 4.93 26.18
C GLU A 279 15.75 3.64 25.55
N ASP A 280 14.54 3.21 25.91
CA ASP A 280 13.98 1.94 25.43
C ASP A 280 13.75 1.92 23.93
N LYS A 281 13.11 2.96 23.37
CA LYS A 281 12.86 3.04 21.93
C LYS A 281 14.16 3.19 21.15
N LYS A 282 15.11 3.99 21.65
CA LYS A 282 16.45 4.09 21.07
C LYS A 282 17.16 2.74 21.04
N ARG A 283 17.16 2.01 22.15
CA ARG A 283 17.77 0.67 22.25
C ARG A 283 17.17 -0.30 21.23
N ARG A 284 15.83 -0.37 21.15
CA ARG A 284 15.12 -1.24 20.19
C ARG A 284 15.39 -0.84 18.74
N LEU A 285 15.36 0.46 18.44
CA LEU A 285 15.64 0.97 17.09
C LEU A 285 17.06 0.61 16.65
N LEU A 286 18.07 0.87 17.49
CA LEU A 286 19.47 0.56 17.17
C LEU A 286 19.70 -0.95 17.03
N ALA A 287 19.07 -1.76 17.88
CA ALA A 287 19.16 -3.22 17.77
C ALA A 287 18.56 -3.74 16.45
N GLN A 288 17.44 -3.16 16.00
CA GLN A 288 16.85 -3.53 14.71
C GLN A 288 17.68 -3.03 13.52
N VAL A 289 18.17 -1.78 13.57
CA VAL A 289 19.08 -1.22 12.55
C VAL A 289 20.29 -2.13 12.38
N LYS A 290 20.89 -2.58 13.48
CA LYS A 290 22.04 -3.50 13.42
C LYS A 290 21.71 -4.78 12.65
N LYS A 291 20.58 -5.43 12.97
CA LYS A 291 20.13 -6.66 12.29
C LYS A 291 19.84 -6.43 10.81
N ASP A 292 19.24 -5.29 10.46
CA ASP A 292 18.95 -4.93 9.06
C ASP A 292 20.27 -4.70 8.29
N CYS A 293 21.24 -4.00 8.88
CA CYS A 293 22.57 -3.80 8.32
C CYS A 293 23.34 -5.11 8.15
N GLU A 294 23.24 -6.05 9.10
CA GLU A 294 23.85 -7.39 8.98
C GLU A 294 23.32 -8.16 7.76
N LEU A 295 22.04 -8.00 7.39
CA LEU A 295 21.53 -8.57 6.13
C LEU A 295 22.10 -7.83 4.92
N LEU A 296 22.05 -6.50 4.91
CA LEU A 296 22.52 -5.70 3.77
C LEU A 296 24.01 -5.94 3.49
N GLU A 297 24.83 -6.07 4.53
CA GLU A 297 26.25 -6.41 4.44
C GLU A 297 26.46 -7.79 3.82
N ARG A 298 25.74 -8.83 4.28
CA ARG A 298 25.81 -10.18 3.68
C ARG A 298 25.38 -10.21 2.22
N LEU A 299 24.46 -9.34 1.83
CA LEU A 299 23.97 -9.21 0.45
C LEU A 299 24.84 -8.25 -0.39
N GLU A 300 25.92 -7.71 0.18
CA GLU A 300 26.81 -6.74 -0.46
C GLU A 300 26.07 -5.50 -1.00
N VAL A 301 24.96 -5.14 -0.35
CA VAL A 301 24.18 -3.95 -0.70
C VAL A 301 24.82 -2.75 -0.02
N ILE A 302 25.15 -1.73 -0.82
CA ILE A 302 25.65 -0.45 -0.35
C ILE A 302 24.75 0.68 -0.83
N ASP A 303 25.10 1.92 -0.51
CA ASP A 303 24.40 3.12 -0.97
C ASP A 303 22.93 3.22 -0.56
N TYR A 304 22.50 2.45 0.43
CA TYR A 304 21.19 2.60 1.06
C TYR A 304 21.15 3.83 1.97
N SER A 305 19.95 4.39 2.11
CA SER A 305 19.66 5.52 3.01
C SER A 305 18.64 5.11 4.06
N ILE A 306 18.72 5.69 5.25
CA ILE A 306 17.59 5.72 6.18
C ILE A 306 16.75 6.96 5.86
N LEU A 307 15.47 6.73 5.53
CA LEU A 307 14.50 7.80 5.28
C LEU A 307 13.78 8.13 6.59
N ILE A 308 13.82 9.40 7.00
CA ILE A 308 13.21 9.89 8.25
C ILE A 308 12.17 10.95 7.91
N GLY A 309 10.97 10.80 8.47
CA GLY A 309 9.89 11.77 8.39
C GLY A 309 9.54 12.29 9.77
N ILE A 310 9.50 13.61 9.95
CA ILE A 310 9.14 14.24 11.21
C ILE A 310 7.73 14.82 11.10
N HIS A 311 6.82 14.30 11.92
CA HIS A 311 5.51 14.88 12.17
C HIS A 311 5.52 15.65 13.50
N ARG A 312 5.02 16.88 13.50
CA ARG A 312 4.86 17.71 14.71
C ARG A 312 3.38 17.76 15.08
N ALA A 313 3.04 17.27 16.28
CA ALA A 313 1.67 17.33 16.79
C ALA A 313 1.25 18.80 17.00
N GLY A 314 0.01 19.14 16.62
CA GLY A 314 -0.55 20.48 16.79
C GLY A 314 -0.18 21.51 15.71
N ALA A 315 0.71 21.18 14.78
CA ALA A 315 0.92 22.00 13.59
C ALA A 315 -0.27 21.82 12.63
N THR A 316 -1.02 22.89 12.36
CA THR A 316 -2.11 22.90 11.37
C THR A 316 -1.53 22.87 9.95
N ALA A 317 -1.00 21.73 9.53
CA ALA A 317 -0.75 21.51 8.11
C ALA A 317 -2.10 21.20 7.46
N LYS A 318 -2.52 22.04 6.49
CA LYS A 318 -3.60 21.67 5.58
C LYS A 318 -3.23 20.33 4.96
N ARG A 319 -4.12 19.33 5.09
CA ARG A 319 -3.96 18.06 4.37
C ARG A 319 -3.67 18.39 2.92
N PRO A 320 -2.82 17.64 2.20
CA PRO A 320 -2.88 17.70 0.75
C PRO A 320 -4.36 17.50 0.39
N ALA A 321 -4.93 18.47 -0.32
CA ALA A 321 -6.33 18.38 -0.71
C ALA A 321 -6.51 17.04 -1.41
N ARG A 322 -7.56 16.29 -1.05
CA ARG A 322 -8.05 15.22 -1.91
C ARG A 322 -8.63 15.93 -3.13
N THR A 323 -7.76 16.33 -4.07
CA THR A 323 -8.18 17.00 -5.29
C THR A 323 -9.18 16.05 -5.94
N SER A 324 -10.38 16.60 -6.25
CA SER A 324 -11.48 15.92 -6.92
C SER A 324 -10.97 15.01 -8.03
N CYS A 325 -10.95 13.71 -7.75
CA CYS A 325 -10.53 12.70 -8.70
C CYS A 325 -11.61 12.60 -9.78
N LEU A 326 -11.23 12.74 -11.04
CA LEU A 326 -12.09 12.33 -12.14
C LEU A 326 -11.95 10.83 -12.28
N PHE A 327 -12.94 10.12 -11.73
CA PHE A 327 -13.02 8.67 -11.71
C PHE A 327 -13.18 8.10 -13.13
N TYR A 328 -12.26 7.25 -13.58
CA TYR A 328 -12.51 6.38 -14.72
C TYR A 328 -13.06 5.04 -14.23
N LYS A 329 -14.38 4.91 -14.29
CA LYS A 329 -15.06 3.61 -14.15
C LYS A 329 -14.93 2.90 -15.50
N VAL A 330 -14.14 1.83 -15.56
CA VAL A 330 -14.22 0.91 -16.71
C VAL A 330 -15.61 0.27 -16.64
N ALA A 331 -16.46 0.57 -17.61
CA ALA A 331 -17.73 -0.11 -17.75
C ALA A 331 -17.44 -1.62 -17.90
N ALA A 332 -17.95 -2.42 -16.97
CA ALA A 332 -18.02 -3.86 -17.18
C ALA A 332 -18.88 -4.06 -18.44
N GLY A 333 -18.26 -4.52 -19.53
CA GLY A 333 -18.99 -4.92 -20.72
C GLY A 333 -19.92 -6.07 -20.34
N GLY A 334 -21.22 -5.78 -20.27
CA GLY A 334 -22.24 -6.77 -19.99
C GLY A 334 -22.55 -7.62 -21.23
N SER A 335 -22.53 -8.93 -21.08
CA SER A 335 -23.67 -9.80 -21.40
C SER A 335 -23.36 -11.26 -21.02
N GLY A 336 -24.25 -11.89 -20.24
CA GLY A 336 -24.37 -13.35 -20.18
C GLY A 336 -24.10 -14.02 -18.83
N SER A 337 -25.20 -14.23 -18.08
CA SER A 337 -25.43 -15.23 -17.02
C SER A 337 -24.59 -15.19 -15.73
N ASP A 338 -25.14 -14.51 -14.71
CA ASP A 338 -24.96 -14.89 -13.30
C ASP A 338 -25.71 -16.20 -13.00
N PRO A 339 -25.08 -17.22 -12.39
CA PRO A 339 -25.79 -18.24 -11.64
C PRO A 339 -25.60 -17.97 -10.14
N ALA A 340 -26.29 -16.95 -9.61
CA ALA A 340 -26.45 -16.78 -8.17
C ALA A 340 -27.69 -15.94 -7.85
N SER A 341 -28.88 -16.48 -8.14
CA SER A 341 -30.12 -16.03 -7.50
C SER A 341 -30.89 -17.19 -6.89
N SER A 342 -30.61 -17.43 -5.61
CA SER A 342 -31.57 -17.89 -4.59
C SER A 342 -30.94 -17.50 -3.25
N ALA A 343 -31.48 -16.62 -2.42
CA ALA A 343 -32.87 -16.50 -2.05
C ALA A 343 -33.28 -15.04 -1.87
N ALA A 344 -34.50 -14.77 -2.32
CA ALA A 344 -35.28 -13.62 -1.90
C ALA A 344 -35.74 -13.81 -0.44
N ALA A 345 -35.60 -12.77 0.36
CA ALA A 345 -36.58 -12.44 1.40
C ALA A 345 -36.80 -10.94 1.36
N THR A 346 -37.91 -10.60 0.72
CA THR A 346 -38.52 -9.29 0.50
C THR A 346 -38.85 -8.60 1.82
N SER A 347 -38.31 -7.39 1.96
CA SER A 347 -39.00 -6.13 2.26
C SER A 347 -39.99 -6.05 3.43
N THR A 348 -39.77 -5.06 4.30
CA THR A 348 -40.69 -3.90 4.40
C THR A 348 -39.98 -2.69 5.00
N HIS A 349 -40.31 -1.53 4.43
CA HIS A 349 -39.76 -0.20 4.66
C HIS A 349 -40.43 0.50 5.87
N ALA A 350 -39.67 1.40 6.51
CA ALA A 350 -40.10 2.63 7.20
C ALA A 350 -41.03 2.49 8.42
N GLY A 351 -41.01 3.34 9.44
CA GLY A 351 -40.28 4.57 9.71
C GLY A 351 -40.80 5.06 11.06
N VAL A 352 -39.89 5.53 11.92
CA VAL A 352 -40.23 6.12 13.21
C VAL A 352 -40.80 7.53 12.98
N ARG A 353 -41.99 7.79 13.49
CA ARG A 353 -42.48 9.14 13.81
C ARG A 353 -43.01 9.14 15.23
N THR A 354 -42.72 10.23 15.91
CA THR A 354 -43.01 10.51 17.31
C THR A 354 -44.40 11.11 17.50
N ASP A 355 -44.85 11.00 18.75
CA ASP A 355 -45.66 11.94 19.53
C ASP A 355 -47.19 11.87 19.56
N THR A 356 -47.63 11.89 20.83
CA THR A 356 -48.81 12.53 21.46
C THR A 356 -50.15 11.79 21.58
N ASP A 357 -50.60 11.78 22.85
CA ASP A 357 -51.95 11.70 23.41
C ASP A 357 -52.72 10.38 23.23
N GLY A 358 -53.45 9.81 24.17
CA GLY A 358 -53.95 10.19 25.49
C GLY A 358 -55.04 9.17 25.87
N GLU A 359 -55.24 8.97 27.17
CA GLU A 359 -56.43 8.40 27.83
C GLU A 359 -56.89 6.93 27.63
N ALA A 360 -56.82 6.21 28.77
CA ALA A 360 -57.92 5.53 29.49
C ALA A 360 -58.92 4.62 28.74
N GLY A 361 -59.06 3.38 29.24
CA GLY A 361 -60.25 2.56 28.98
C GLY A 361 -60.13 1.12 29.46
N ALA A 362 -60.93 0.77 30.47
CA ALA A 362 -60.95 -0.51 31.17
C ALA A 362 -61.80 -1.61 30.49
N ALA A 363 -61.77 -2.81 31.10
CA ALA A 363 -62.61 -4.00 30.91
C ALA A 363 -62.29 -4.87 29.68
N GLY A 364 -62.36 -6.20 29.71
CA GLY A 364 -62.88 -7.18 30.65
C GLY A 364 -63.20 -8.49 29.89
N ALA A 365 -63.41 -9.59 30.63
CA ALA A 365 -63.83 -10.94 30.21
C ALA A 365 -62.71 -11.88 29.68
N ARG A 366 -62.32 -12.97 30.37
CA ARG A 366 -63.01 -14.21 30.83
C ARG A 366 -63.44 -15.17 29.71
N GLY A 367 -62.99 -16.42 29.87
CA GLY A 367 -63.51 -17.65 29.28
C GLY A 367 -62.51 -18.30 28.33
N GLY A 368 -62.07 -19.56 28.46
CA GLY A 368 -62.49 -20.68 29.30
C GLY A 368 -62.12 -22.00 28.58
N GLY A 369 -61.88 -23.06 29.35
CA GLY A 369 -61.75 -24.46 28.88
C GLY A 369 -60.35 -24.81 28.38
N GLY A 370 -59.60 -25.75 28.97
CA GLY A 370 -59.95 -27.14 29.32
C GLY A 370 -59.36 -28.03 28.23
N GLY A 371 -58.22 -28.71 28.45
CA GLY A 371 -58.15 -30.00 29.15
C GLY A 371 -58.24 -31.12 28.10
N GLY A 372 -57.30 -32.05 27.96
CA GLY A 372 -56.10 -32.34 28.74
C GLY A 372 -55.23 -33.36 28.04
#